data_AF-A0A821Z338-F1
#
_entry.id   AF-A0A821Z338-F1
#
_cell.length_a   1.000
_cell.length_b   1.000
_cell.length_c   1.000
_cell.angle_alpha   90.00
_cell.angle_beta   90.00
_cell.angle_gamma   90.00
#
_symmetry.space_group_name_H-M   'P 1'
#
loop_
_entity.id
_entity.type
_entity.pdbx_description
1 polymer ?
#
loop_
_entity_poly.entity_id
_entity_poly.type
_entity_poly.pdbx_seq_one_letter_code
_entity_poly.pdbx_strand_id
1 'polypeptide(L)' 'ELVNAQWRCHIKRIFLPFLACNCHPVGSRGKVCNQTTGQCPCKEGVSGLRCDRCMKGYQQTKSPIAPCISKY' A
#
# COMPACT_ATOMS: atom_id res chain seq x y z
N GLU A 1 12.09 22.21 -2.73
CA GLU A 1 11.60 21.33 -3.81
C GLU A 1 10.71 20.26 -3.19
N LEU A 2 9.40 20.38 -3.35
CA LEU A 2 8.36 19.65 -2.61
C LEU A 2 7.87 18.42 -3.39
N VAL A 3 8.68 17.37 -3.49
CA VAL A 3 8.38 16.25 -4.41
C VAL A 3 7.52 15.12 -3.82
N ASN A 4 6.97 15.21 -2.61
CA ASN A 4 6.14 14.09 -2.09
C ASN A 4 5.12 14.45 -0.98
N ALA A 5 4.40 15.55 -1.16
CA ALA A 5 3.38 16.04 -0.21
C ALA A 5 2.00 15.42 -0.51
N GLN A 6 1.75 14.19 -0.04
CA GLN A 6 0.45 13.48 -0.10
C GLN A 6 -0.56 14.06 0.92
N TRP A 7 -0.90 15.34 0.80
CA TRP A 7 -1.88 16.01 1.65
C TRP A 7 -3.20 16.20 0.92
N ARG A 8 -4.12 15.24 1.08
CA ARG A 8 -5.55 15.50 0.95
C ARG A 8 -6.26 14.79 2.08
N CYS A 9 -6.68 15.56 3.08
CA CYS A 9 -8.01 15.50 3.68
C CYS A 9 -8.19 16.75 4.58
N HIS A 10 -8.63 17.84 3.96
CA HIS A 10 -9.23 18.95 4.70
C HIS A 10 -10.72 18.63 4.93
N ILE A 11 -11.13 18.74 6.19
CA ILE A 11 -12.51 18.86 6.73
C ILE A 11 -13.08 17.62 7.47
N LYS A 12 -12.77 17.61 8.78
CA LYS A 12 -13.62 17.43 9.98
C LYS A 12 -14.71 16.35 10.00
N ARG A 13 -14.52 15.29 10.81
CA ARG A 13 -15.18 15.03 12.12
C ARG A 13 -15.10 13.54 12.56
N ILE A 14 -14.80 13.36 13.85
CA ILE A 14 -15.09 12.20 14.72
C ILE A 14 -14.26 10.90 14.51
N PHE A 15 -13.40 10.66 15.52
CA PHE A 15 -12.83 9.40 16.04
C PHE A 15 -12.59 8.23 15.06
N LEU A 16 -11.35 8.08 14.54
CA LEU A 16 -10.61 6.82 14.31
C LEU A 16 -9.27 7.14 13.60
N PRO A 17 -8.18 6.37 13.83
CA PRO A 17 -6.80 6.82 13.64
C PRO A 17 -6.52 7.12 12.18
N PHE A 18 -6.11 8.35 11.88
CA PHE A 18 -5.65 8.74 10.54
C PHE A 18 -4.30 8.06 10.30
N LEU A 19 -4.34 6.79 9.92
CA LEU A 19 -3.15 6.05 9.55
C LEU A 19 -2.66 6.67 8.24
N ALA A 20 -1.58 7.46 8.30
CA ALA A 20 -0.95 7.98 7.11
C ALA A 20 -0.80 6.84 6.09
N CYS A 21 -1.26 7.06 4.85
CA CYS A 21 -1.17 6.09 3.76
C CYS A 21 0.31 5.78 3.51
N ASN A 22 0.80 4.73 4.17
CA ASN A 22 2.20 4.35 4.10
C ASN A 22 2.31 3.06 3.28
N CYS A 23 1.87 3.16 2.04
CA CYS A 23 1.89 2.06 1.08
C CYS A 23 3.34 1.68 0.77
N HIS A 24 3.62 0.38 0.73
CA HIS A 24 4.96 -0.15 0.47
C HIS A 24 5.37 0.21 -0.97
N PRO A 25 6.54 0.85 -1.19
CA PRO A 25 6.90 1.42 -2.49
C PRO A 25 7.02 0.37 -3.60
N VAL A 26 7.41 -0.85 -3.25
CA VAL A 26 7.57 -1.95 -4.21
C VAL A 26 6.30 -2.79 -4.35
N GLY A 27 5.57 -2.96 -3.24
CA GLY A 27 4.42 -3.87 -3.14
C GLY A 27 3.08 -3.23 -3.49
N SER A 28 3.02 -1.90 -3.46
CA SER A 28 1.85 -1.14 -3.89
C SER A 28 1.99 -0.66 -5.34
N ARG A 29 0.85 -0.45 -5.98
CA ARG A 29 0.72 0.20 -7.29
C ARG A 29 0.74 1.73 -7.18
N GLY A 30 0.66 2.29 -5.96
CA GLY A 30 0.64 3.72 -5.72
C GLY A 30 0.64 4.09 -4.24
N LYS A 31 0.88 5.37 -3.97
CA LYS A 31 0.97 5.94 -2.62
C LYS A 31 -0.39 6.39 -2.05
N VAL A 32 -1.43 6.42 -2.89
CA VAL A 32 -2.80 6.78 -2.50
C VAL A 32 -3.49 5.54 -1.95
N CYS A 33 -3.86 5.56 -0.68
CA CYS A 33 -4.71 4.51 -0.09
C CYS A 33 -6.20 4.87 -0.18
N ASN A 34 -7.06 3.87 -0.04
CA ASN A 34 -8.50 4.04 -0.03
C ASN A 34 -8.91 4.95 1.15
N GLN A 35 -9.64 6.01 0.87
CA GLN A 35 -10.00 7.04 1.85
C GLN A 35 -10.98 6.53 2.92
N THR A 36 -11.74 5.48 2.61
CA THR A 36 -12.74 4.89 3.51
C THR A 36 -12.14 3.76 4.35
N THR A 37 -11.27 2.94 3.77
CA THR A 37 -10.73 1.73 4.45
C THR A 37 -9.27 1.85 4.88
N GLY A 38 -8.53 2.84 4.37
CA GLY A 38 -7.07 2.95 4.56
C GLY A 38 -6.25 1.92 3.78
N GLN A 39 -6.87 1.07 2.95
CA GLN A 39 -6.20 0.00 2.21
C GLN A 39 -5.42 0.55 1.01
N CYS A 40 -4.15 0.18 0.90
CA CYS A 40 -3.31 0.50 -0.25
C CYS A 40 -3.63 -0.39 -1.46
N PRO A 41 -3.46 0.13 -2.69
CA PRO A 41 -3.64 -0.65 -3.91
C PRO A 41 -2.44 -1.60 -4.09
N CYS A 42 -2.60 -2.87 -3.75
CA CYS A 42 -1.51 -3.84 -3.82
C CYS A 42 -1.29 -4.39 -5.23
N LYS A 43 -0.05 -4.78 -5.53
CA LYS A 43 0.31 -5.56 -6.72
C LYS A 43 -0.17 -7.00 -6.57
N GLU A 44 -0.20 -7.73 -7.67
CA GLU A 44 -0.57 -9.15 -7.64
C GLU A 44 0.35 -9.95 -6.72
N GLY A 45 -0.26 -10.86 -5.97
CA GLY A 45 0.47 -11.67 -4.99
C GLY A 45 0.91 -10.93 -3.74
N VAL A 46 0.59 -9.64 -3.58
CA VAL A 46 0.90 -8.83 -2.39
C VAL A 46 -0.37 -8.61 -1.57
N SER A 47 -0.25 -8.64 -0.25
CA SER A 47 -1.34 -8.48 0.72
C SER A 47 -0.91 -7.59 1.90
N GLY A 48 -1.86 -7.31 2.79
CA GLY A 48 -1.72 -6.41 3.93
C GLY A 48 -2.25 -5.01 3.65
N LEU A 49 -2.58 -4.26 4.71
CA LEU A 49 -3.13 -2.89 4.61
C LEU A 49 -2.20 -1.95 3.83
N ARG A 50 -0.89 -2.16 3.95
CA ARG A 50 0.17 -1.36 3.36
C ARG A 50 0.88 -2.08 2.21
N CYS A 51 0.42 -3.26 1.79
CA CYS A 51 1.09 -4.07 0.77
C CYS A 51 2.52 -4.48 1.15
N ASP A 52 2.74 -4.83 2.41
CA ASP A 52 4.03 -5.15 3.03
C ASP A 52 4.35 -6.65 3.02
N ARG A 53 3.41 -7.52 2.63
CA ARG A 53 3.58 -8.99 2.69
C ARG A 53 3.13 -9.66 1.40
N CYS A 54 3.69 -10.82 1.08
CA CYS A 54 3.14 -11.63 0.00
C CYS A 54 1.92 -12.43 0.49
N MET A 55 1.00 -12.72 -0.41
CA MET A 55 -0.10 -13.64 -0.18
C MET A 55 0.44 -15.04 0.15
N LYS A 56 -0.37 -15.84 0.83
CA LYS A 56 -0.04 -17.26 1.07
C LYS A 56 0.11 -17.95 -0.29
N GLY A 57 1.22 -18.64 -0.50
CA GLY A 57 1.55 -19.24 -1.81
C GLY A 57 2.46 -18.43 -2.71
N TYR A 58 2.75 -17.18 -2.35
CA TYR A 58 3.66 -16.32 -3.09
C TYR A 58 4.99 -16.20 -2.35
N GLN A 59 6.10 -16.11 -3.10
CA GLN A 59 7.42 -15.86 -2.56
C GLN A 59 7.94 -14.47 -2.91
N GLN A 60 8.63 -13.85 -1.95
CA GLN A 60 9.31 -12.59 -2.15
C GLN A 60 10.49 -12.78 -3.11
N THR A 61 10.57 -11.91 -4.12
CA THR A 61 11.70 -11.87 -5.06
C THR A 61 12.39 -10.51 -4.96
N LYS A 62 13.60 -10.43 -5.54
CA LYS A 62 14.35 -9.17 -5.64
C LYS A 62 13.85 -8.26 -6.76
N SER A 63 12.73 -8.58 -7.42
CA SER A 63 12.23 -7.78 -8.55
C SER A 63 11.43 -6.57 -8.06
N PRO A 64 11.77 -5.34 -8.51
CA PRO A 64 11.00 -4.15 -8.19
C PRO A 64 9.62 -4.11 -8.90
N ILE A 65 9.49 -4.86 -9.99
CA ILE A 65 8.26 -4.91 -10.80
C ILE A 65 7.29 -5.92 -10.16
N ALA A 66 7.77 -7.13 -9.88
CA ALA A 66 6.99 -8.24 -9.32
C ALA A 66 7.64 -8.76 -8.02
N PRO A 67 7.43 -8.08 -6.87
CA PRO A 67 8.06 -8.48 -5.61
C PRO A 67 7.53 -9.82 -5.07
N CYS A 68 6.34 -10.26 -5.47
CA CYS A 68 5.74 -11.50 -5.04
C CYS A 68 5.38 -12.34 -6.27
N ILE A 69 5.90 -13.56 -6.37
CA ILE A 69 5.59 -14.49 -7.47
C ILE A 69 4.90 -15.75 -6.93
N SER A 70 3.91 -16.27 -7.66
CA SER A 70 3.26 -17.55 -7.33
C SER A 70 4.28 -18.67 -7.37
N LYS A 71 4.28 -19.53 -6.34
CA LYS A 71 5.04 -20.79 -6.34
C LYS A 71 4.20 -22.00 -6.79
N TYR A 72 2.98 -21.74 -7.27
CA TYR A 72 2.08 -22.72 -7.86
C TYR A 72 1.97 -22.50 -9.35
#